data_AF-A0A952V3K1-F1
#
_entry.id   AF-A0A952V3K1-F1
#
_cell.length_a   1.000
_cell.length_b   1.000
_cell.length_c   1.000
_cell.angle_alpha   90.00
_cell.angle_beta   90.00
_cell.angle_gamma   90.00
#
_symmetry.space_group_name_H-M   'P 1'
#
loop_
_entity.id
_entity.type
_entity.pdbx_description
1 polymer ?
#
loop_
_entity_poly.entity_id
_entity_poly.type
_entity_poly.pdbx_seq_one_letter_code
_entity_poly.pdbx_strand_id
1 'polypeptide(L)'
;MNAMRTAAVLALALVACSKETKPASDTKSPAPTPVTAPAVNALKVEPQVDTPDGATKRVAGDHFALDLASSGCKAGAECTLTIKLAVEGDFHVNKDYPYRFLAAEAPGVEFLGKPDKTKFTKDAGDFVADGEKTATMTVRFKPAAAGKTKVAGTYKMSVCSADQCQIEEPSLELVIPAS
;
A
#
# COMPACT_ATOMS: atom_id res chain seq x y z
N MET A 1 25.10 38.52 33.50
CA MET A 1 25.72 38.90 34.80
C MET A 1 24.67 38.76 35.90
N ASN A 2 25.09 38.59 37.15
CA ASN A 2 24.29 38.22 38.34
C ASN A 2 23.89 36.71 38.34
N ALA A 3 24.52 35.77 39.05
CA ALA A 3 25.07 35.69 40.43
C ALA A 3 24.14 34.98 41.44
N MET A 4 24.07 33.66 41.30
CA MET A 4 24.46 32.68 42.34
C MET A 4 24.18 33.03 43.82
N ARG A 5 23.31 32.24 44.48
CA ARG A 5 23.50 31.85 45.89
C ARG A 5 23.11 30.38 46.12
N THR A 6 24.02 29.67 46.78
CA THR A 6 23.96 28.24 47.10
C THR A 6 23.49 28.05 48.55
N ALA A 7 22.72 26.99 48.83
CA ALA A 7 22.70 26.36 50.14
C ALA A 7 22.28 24.88 49.99
N ALA A 8 23.10 23.97 50.50
CA ALA A 8 22.80 22.54 50.59
C ALA A 8 22.59 22.17 52.06
N VAL A 9 21.70 21.22 52.34
CA VAL A 9 21.67 20.49 53.62
C VAL A 9 21.50 19.00 53.31
N LEU A 10 22.39 18.20 53.91
CA LEU A 10 22.48 16.76 53.81
C LEU A 10 22.02 16.15 55.14
N ALA A 11 21.21 15.10 55.13
CA ALA A 11 20.94 14.29 56.33
C ALA A 11 20.72 12.81 55.97
N LEU A 12 21.48 11.94 56.65
CA LEU A 12 21.48 10.48 56.54
C LEU A 12 20.56 9.81 57.59
N ALA A 13 20.41 8.48 57.48
CA ALA A 13 19.98 7.49 58.50
C ALA A 13 18.46 7.31 58.77
N LEU A 14 17.95 6.13 59.17
CA LEU A 14 18.43 4.72 59.13
C LEU A 14 17.22 3.74 59.31
N VAL A 15 17.29 2.54 58.70
CA VAL A 15 16.78 1.20 59.15
C VAL A 15 15.35 1.05 59.75
N ALA A 16 14.54 0.15 59.15
CA ALA A 16 13.88 -0.97 59.84
C ALA A 16 13.31 -2.01 58.84
N CYS A 17 13.37 -3.31 59.19
CA CYS A 17 12.83 -4.40 58.36
C CYS A 17 11.38 -4.74 58.71
N SER A 18 10.57 -5.05 57.69
CA SER A 18 9.50 -6.05 57.81
C SER A 18 9.64 -7.07 56.68
N LYS A 19 9.71 -8.35 57.05
CA LYS A 19 9.52 -9.48 56.13
C LYS A 19 8.01 -9.60 55.89
N GLU A 20 7.59 -9.85 54.65
CA GLU A 20 6.35 -10.58 54.42
C GLU A 20 6.44 -11.39 53.11
N THR A 21 6.16 -12.68 53.26
CA THR A 21 5.92 -13.77 52.30
C THR A 21 5.83 -13.45 50.79
N LYS A 22 6.68 -14.13 50.01
CA LYS A 22 6.62 -14.23 48.54
C LYS A 22 5.64 -15.32 48.11
N PRO A 23 4.56 -15.03 47.37
CA PRO A 23 3.83 -16.04 46.60
C PRO A 23 4.66 -16.40 45.37
N ALA A 24 5.01 -17.69 45.23
CA ALA A 24 5.41 -18.22 43.94
C ALA A 24 4.13 -18.51 43.14
N SER A 25 3.78 -17.63 42.21
CA SER A 25 2.77 -17.93 41.20
C SER A 25 3.48 -18.32 39.90
N ASP A 26 3.61 -19.63 39.70
CA ASP A 26 3.90 -20.26 38.41
C ASP A 26 2.76 -20.00 37.41
N THR A 27 2.63 -18.75 36.95
CA THR A 27 1.83 -18.45 35.77
C THR A 27 2.68 -18.74 34.54
N LYS A 28 2.63 -20.01 34.12
CA LYS A 28 3.04 -20.48 32.79
C LYS A 28 2.49 -19.51 31.74
N SER A 29 3.34 -18.62 31.24
CA SER A 29 2.98 -17.73 30.14
C SER A 29 2.50 -18.60 28.99
N PRO A 30 1.26 -18.45 28.48
CA PRO A 30 0.92 -19.05 27.21
C PRO A 30 1.94 -18.52 26.20
N ALA A 31 2.57 -19.43 25.46
CA ALA A 31 3.37 -19.03 24.32
C ALA A 31 2.47 -18.23 23.37
N PRO A 32 2.97 -17.17 22.71
CA PRO A 32 2.18 -16.52 21.68
C PRO A 32 1.77 -17.57 20.67
N THR A 33 0.46 -17.82 20.56
CA THR A 33 -0.09 -18.57 19.43
C THR A 33 0.45 -17.93 18.16
N PRO A 34 1.00 -18.70 17.20
CA PRO A 34 1.42 -18.11 15.94
C PRO A 34 0.21 -17.38 15.35
N VAL A 35 0.35 -16.07 15.18
CA VAL A 35 -0.62 -15.31 14.39
C VAL A 35 -0.43 -15.83 12.97
N THR A 36 -1.27 -16.77 12.58
CA THR A 36 -1.37 -17.22 11.20
C THR A 36 -1.68 -15.98 10.38
N ALA A 37 -0.67 -15.48 9.66
CA ALA A 37 -0.89 -14.44 8.67
C ALA A 37 -2.00 -14.96 7.73
N PRO A 38 -2.99 -14.11 7.36
CA PRO A 38 -4.05 -14.55 6.47
C PRO A 38 -3.42 -15.16 5.22
N ALA A 39 -3.99 -16.27 4.76
CA ALA A 39 -3.48 -16.97 3.59
C ALA A 39 -3.42 -15.97 2.42
N VAL A 40 -2.22 -15.76 1.88
CA VAL A 40 -2.05 -14.96 0.67
C VAL A 40 -2.70 -15.72 -0.48
N ASN A 41 -3.95 -15.37 -0.78
CA ASN A 41 -4.67 -15.94 -1.91
C ASN A 41 -3.86 -15.64 -3.18
N ALA A 42 -3.39 -16.70 -3.82
CA ALA A 42 -2.39 -16.58 -4.88
C ALA A 42 -2.99 -15.87 -6.09
N LEU A 43 -2.53 -14.66 -6.35
CA LEU A 43 -2.94 -13.86 -7.50
C LEU A 43 -2.65 -14.61 -8.80
N LYS A 44 -3.67 -14.77 -9.64
CA LYS A 44 -3.52 -15.32 -10.98
C LYS A 44 -3.20 -14.19 -11.95
N VAL A 45 -1.92 -14.07 -12.29
CA VAL A 45 -1.41 -13.09 -13.24
C VAL A 45 -1.50 -13.65 -14.65
N GLU A 46 -2.21 -12.96 -15.54
CA GLU A 46 -2.25 -13.31 -16.96
C GLU A 46 -1.05 -12.70 -17.71
N PRO A 47 -0.60 -13.31 -18.83
CA PRO A 47 0.43 -12.71 -19.67
C PRO A 47 0.03 -11.31 -20.15
N GLN A 48 1.01 -10.40 -20.22
CA GLN A 48 0.79 -9.08 -20.79
C GLN A 48 0.50 -9.18 -22.28
N VAL A 49 -0.44 -8.39 -22.77
CA VAL A 49 -0.75 -8.21 -24.19
C VAL A 49 -0.16 -6.88 -24.65
N ASP A 50 0.83 -6.94 -25.54
CA ASP A 50 1.46 -5.78 -26.18
C ASP A 50 0.69 -5.41 -27.45
N THR A 51 0.45 -4.12 -27.68
CA THR A 51 0.03 -3.57 -28.99
C THR A 51 1.04 -2.50 -29.44
N PRO A 52 1.04 -2.07 -30.72
CA PRO A 52 1.89 -0.96 -31.15
C PRO A 52 1.63 0.32 -30.34
N ASP A 53 0.36 0.55 -29.99
CA ASP A 53 -0.16 1.76 -29.37
C ASP A 53 -0.54 1.55 -27.89
N GLY A 54 0.08 0.61 -27.18
CA GLY A 54 -0.20 0.39 -25.76
C GLY A 54 0.16 -1.00 -25.21
N ALA A 55 -0.30 -1.26 -24.00
CA ALA A 55 -0.21 -2.58 -23.36
C ALA A 55 -1.37 -2.78 -22.38
N THR A 56 -1.78 -4.04 -22.17
CA THR A 56 -2.72 -4.44 -21.12
C THR A 56 -2.26 -5.69 -20.38
N LYS A 57 -2.67 -5.83 -19.12
CA LYS A 57 -2.38 -7.02 -18.29
C LYS A 57 -3.45 -7.19 -17.22
N ARG A 58 -3.95 -8.42 -17.03
CA ARG A 58 -4.93 -8.74 -16.00
C ARG A 58 -4.30 -9.49 -14.82
N VAL A 59 -4.72 -9.16 -13.61
CA VAL A 59 -4.38 -9.86 -12.37
C VAL A 59 -5.69 -10.17 -11.66
N ALA A 60 -6.07 -11.44 -11.59
CA ALA A 60 -7.22 -11.89 -10.82
C ALA A 60 -6.78 -12.29 -9.39
N GLY A 61 -7.58 -11.92 -8.41
CA GLY A 61 -7.47 -12.37 -7.02
C GLY A 61 -8.75 -13.09 -6.59
N ASP A 62 -8.91 -13.30 -5.29
CA ASP A 62 -10.17 -13.79 -4.73
C ASP A 62 -11.15 -12.61 -4.58
N HIS A 63 -12.37 -12.75 -5.10
CA HIS A 63 -13.42 -11.72 -5.13
C HIS A 63 -13.08 -10.40 -5.88
N PHE A 64 -12.00 -10.33 -6.66
CA PHE A 64 -11.70 -9.18 -7.51
C PHE A 64 -10.80 -9.51 -8.69
N ALA A 65 -10.75 -8.59 -9.64
CA ALA A 65 -9.71 -8.54 -10.65
C ALA A 65 -9.24 -7.10 -10.93
N LEU A 66 -8.00 -7.01 -11.41
CA LEU A 66 -7.32 -5.77 -11.76
C LEU A 66 -6.93 -5.81 -13.24
N ASP A 67 -7.50 -4.92 -14.03
CA ASP A 67 -7.10 -4.68 -15.42
C ASP A 67 -6.17 -3.48 -15.48
N LEU A 68 -4.91 -3.73 -15.81
CA LEU A 68 -3.94 -2.68 -16.12
C LEU A 68 -4.02 -2.35 -17.60
N ALA A 69 -4.09 -1.06 -17.93
CA ALA A 69 -4.04 -0.59 -19.30
C ALA A 69 -3.27 0.74 -19.42
N SER A 70 -2.51 0.88 -20.50
CA SER A 70 -1.94 2.16 -20.92
C SER A 70 -2.05 2.25 -22.43
N SER A 71 -2.58 3.37 -22.94
CA SER A 71 -2.28 3.76 -24.32
C SER A 71 -0.79 4.08 -24.44
N GLY A 72 -0.25 3.94 -25.64
CA GLY A 72 1.15 4.13 -25.96
C GLY A 72 1.66 5.49 -25.49
N CYS A 73 2.85 5.49 -24.93
CA CYS A 73 3.50 6.68 -24.44
C CYS A 73 4.14 7.49 -25.56
N LYS A 74 4.35 8.78 -25.28
CA LYS A 74 5.34 9.59 -25.98
C LYS A 74 6.45 9.99 -25.01
N ALA A 75 7.71 9.82 -25.42
CA ALA A 75 8.88 10.26 -24.71
C ALA A 75 8.79 11.76 -24.35
N GLY A 76 9.07 12.07 -23.09
CA GLY A 76 9.02 13.41 -22.50
C GLY A 76 7.62 13.96 -22.25
N ALA A 77 6.55 13.26 -22.61
CA ALA A 77 5.16 13.64 -22.34
C ALA A 77 4.63 12.98 -21.07
N GLU A 78 3.50 13.49 -20.55
CA GLU A 78 2.73 12.78 -19.53
C GLU A 78 1.97 11.60 -20.17
N CYS A 79 2.05 10.44 -19.52
CA CYS A 79 1.35 9.21 -19.80
C CYS A 79 0.47 8.81 -18.63
N THR A 80 -0.48 7.91 -18.86
CA THR A 80 -1.34 7.33 -17.84
C THR A 80 -1.36 5.81 -17.95
N LEU A 81 -1.07 5.13 -16.84
CA LEU A 81 -1.49 3.77 -16.57
C LEU A 81 -2.80 3.82 -15.78
N THR A 82 -3.84 3.15 -16.24
CA THR A 82 -5.04 2.88 -15.44
C THR A 82 -4.92 1.50 -14.79
N ILE A 83 -5.38 1.40 -13.54
CA ILE A 83 -5.59 0.14 -12.83
C ILE A 83 -7.09 0.10 -12.52
N LYS A 84 -7.85 -0.63 -13.33
CA LYS A 84 -9.30 -0.80 -13.11
C LYS A 84 -9.53 -1.98 -12.19
N LEU A 85 -10.15 -1.72 -11.05
CA LEU A 85 -10.70 -2.72 -10.14
C LEU A 85 -12.10 -3.12 -10.61
N ALA A 86 -12.30 -4.42 -10.80
CA ALA A 86 -13.61 -5.06 -10.88
C ALA A 86 -13.80 -5.95 -9.65
N VAL A 87 -14.91 -5.79 -8.93
CA VAL A 87 -15.23 -6.58 -7.73
C VAL A 87 -16.22 -7.69 -8.10
N GLU A 88 -15.98 -8.89 -7.60
CA GLU A 88 -16.67 -10.12 -7.99
C GLU A 88 -17.52 -10.69 -6.83
N GLY A 89 -18.49 -11.55 -7.14
CA GLY A 89 -19.42 -12.12 -6.16
C GLY A 89 -20.21 -11.05 -5.38
N ASP A 90 -20.44 -11.30 -4.09
CA ASP A 90 -21.21 -10.43 -3.20
C ASP A 90 -20.39 -9.26 -2.61
N PHE A 91 -19.13 -9.09 -3.03
CA PHE A 91 -18.25 -8.05 -2.52
C PHE A 91 -18.48 -6.69 -3.20
N HIS A 92 -18.12 -5.61 -2.53
CA HIS A 92 -18.16 -4.24 -3.04
C HIS A 92 -16.88 -3.46 -2.73
N VAL A 93 -16.65 -2.36 -3.45
CA VAL A 93 -15.58 -1.39 -3.19
C VAL A 93 -15.74 -0.82 -1.77
N ASN A 94 -14.77 -1.09 -0.89
CA ASN A 94 -14.73 -0.55 0.47
C ASN A 94 -14.62 0.98 0.44
N LYS A 95 -15.72 1.68 0.70
CA LYS A 95 -15.77 3.15 0.56
C LYS A 95 -14.84 3.88 1.53
N ASP A 96 -14.50 3.27 2.66
CA ASP A 96 -13.70 3.91 3.74
C ASP A 96 -12.20 3.61 3.62
N TYR A 97 -11.79 2.68 2.76
CA TYR A 97 -10.38 2.31 2.62
C TYR A 97 -9.54 3.40 1.91
N PRO A 98 -8.33 3.71 2.39
CA PRO A 98 -7.42 4.66 1.74
C PRO A 98 -6.67 4.01 0.57
N TYR A 99 -7.36 3.79 -0.56
CA TYR A 99 -6.77 3.23 -1.77
C TYR A 99 -5.56 4.04 -2.23
N ARG A 100 -4.48 3.32 -2.57
CA ARG A 100 -3.23 3.92 -3.02
C ARG A 100 -2.42 3.01 -3.92
N PHE A 101 -1.79 3.58 -4.93
CA PHE A 101 -0.70 2.93 -5.65
C PHE A 101 0.63 3.55 -5.22
N LEU A 102 1.56 2.70 -4.78
CA LEU A 102 2.92 3.08 -4.42
C LEU A 102 3.83 2.62 -5.56
N ALA A 103 4.19 3.55 -6.44
CA ALA A 103 5.07 3.27 -7.57
C ALA A 103 6.47 2.91 -7.07
N ALA A 104 7.04 1.83 -7.60
CA ALA A 104 8.44 1.52 -7.45
C ALA A 104 9.26 2.44 -8.37
N GLU A 105 10.33 3.04 -7.84
CA GLU A 105 11.23 3.87 -8.64
C GLU A 105 11.81 3.07 -9.82
N ALA A 106 11.79 3.67 -11.01
CA ALA A 106 12.23 3.04 -12.25
C ALA A 106 13.16 3.99 -13.03
N PRO A 107 14.33 3.53 -13.51
CA PRO A 107 15.23 4.35 -14.31
C PRO A 107 14.53 4.94 -15.53
N GLY A 108 14.67 6.25 -15.73
CA GLY A 108 14.05 6.95 -16.85
C GLY A 108 12.53 7.16 -16.74
N VAL A 109 11.93 6.98 -15.56
CA VAL A 109 10.51 7.27 -15.31
C VAL A 109 10.35 8.33 -14.22
N GLU A 110 9.73 9.45 -14.56
CA GLU A 110 9.27 10.43 -13.57
C GLU A 110 7.79 10.14 -13.23
N PHE A 111 7.50 9.82 -11.97
CA PHE A 111 6.11 9.69 -11.50
C PHE A 111 5.53 11.04 -11.07
N LEU A 112 4.23 11.22 -11.30
CA LEU A 112 3.50 12.49 -11.13
C LEU A 112 2.37 12.38 -10.08
N GLY A 113 2.63 11.59 -9.03
CA GLY A 113 1.79 11.46 -7.84
C GLY A 113 1.81 12.69 -6.94
N LYS A 114 0.88 12.75 -5.99
CA LYS A 114 0.74 13.86 -5.03
C LYS A 114 0.29 13.32 -3.65
N PRO A 115 0.76 13.89 -2.53
CA PRO A 115 1.77 14.96 -2.42
C PRO A 115 3.21 14.48 -2.70
N ASP A 116 3.41 13.18 -2.82
CA ASP A 116 4.71 12.53 -3.11
C ASP A 116 4.66 11.96 -4.54
N LYS A 117 5.72 12.18 -5.33
CA LYS A 117 5.79 11.79 -6.74
C LYS A 117 5.45 10.32 -6.98
N THR A 118 5.84 9.41 -6.08
CA THR A 118 5.62 7.96 -6.23
C THR A 118 4.31 7.48 -5.61
N LYS A 119 3.48 8.36 -5.03
CA LYS A 119 2.24 8.00 -4.34
C LYS A 119 1.02 8.56 -5.08
N PHE A 120 0.14 7.66 -5.49
CA PHE A 120 -1.17 7.97 -6.05
C PHE A 120 -2.23 7.52 -5.06
N THR A 121 -3.19 8.37 -4.71
CA THR A 121 -4.12 8.13 -3.60
C THR A 121 -5.54 8.58 -3.89
N LYS A 122 -6.51 7.97 -3.21
CA LYS A 122 -7.91 8.42 -3.19
C LYS A 122 -8.05 9.90 -2.81
N ASP A 123 -7.36 10.33 -1.76
CA ASP A 123 -7.46 11.71 -1.26
C ASP A 123 -6.82 12.74 -2.20
N ALA A 124 -5.86 12.33 -3.03
CA ALA A 124 -5.28 13.14 -4.11
C ALA A 124 -6.14 13.15 -5.40
N GLY A 125 -7.26 12.41 -5.43
CA GLY A 125 -8.15 12.30 -6.59
C GLY A 125 -7.70 11.29 -7.65
N ASP A 126 -6.71 10.44 -7.36
CA ASP A 126 -6.20 9.44 -8.32
C ASP A 126 -7.11 8.21 -8.43
N PHE A 127 -7.95 7.96 -7.42
CA PHE A 127 -8.91 6.86 -7.38
C PHE A 127 -10.34 7.36 -7.50
N VAL A 128 -11.09 6.80 -8.45
CA VAL A 128 -12.52 7.08 -8.65
C VAL A 128 -13.29 5.76 -8.61
N ALA A 129 -14.23 5.64 -7.68
CA ALA A 129 -15.20 4.55 -7.67
C ALA A 129 -16.34 4.84 -8.66
N ASP A 130 -16.72 3.83 -9.44
CA ASP A 130 -17.86 3.84 -10.34
C ASP A 130 -18.87 2.80 -9.82
N GLY A 131 -19.81 3.28 -9.01
CA GLY A 131 -20.71 2.44 -8.24
C GLY A 131 -19.98 1.57 -7.20
N GLU A 132 -20.54 0.38 -6.96
CA GLU A 132 -20.06 -0.53 -5.90
C GLU A 132 -19.19 -1.68 -6.41
N LYS A 133 -19.21 -1.95 -7.73
CA LYS A 133 -18.51 -3.09 -8.34
C LYS A 133 -17.28 -2.69 -9.16
N THR A 134 -17.06 -1.40 -9.39
CA THR A 134 -15.94 -0.92 -10.20
C THR A 134 -15.26 0.30 -9.61
N ALA A 135 -13.95 0.41 -9.82
CA ALA A 135 -13.19 1.62 -9.55
C ALA A 135 -11.97 1.72 -10.47
N THR A 136 -11.40 2.91 -10.63
CA THR A 136 -10.17 3.13 -11.41
C THR A 136 -9.17 3.94 -10.60
N MET A 137 -7.94 3.43 -10.49
CA MET A 137 -6.77 4.18 -10.03
C MET A 137 -5.97 4.67 -11.25
N THR A 138 -5.58 5.95 -11.23
CA THR A 138 -4.93 6.65 -12.36
C THR A 138 -3.48 6.99 -12.00
N VAL A 139 -2.53 6.28 -12.59
CA VAL A 139 -1.09 6.44 -12.35
C VAL A 139 -0.49 7.27 -13.47
N ARG A 140 -0.20 8.55 -13.20
CA ARG A 140 0.43 9.48 -14.15
C ARG A 140 1.96 9.42 -14.05
N PHE A 141 2.63 9.31 -15.18
CA PHE A 141 4.09 9.22 -15.25
C PHE A 141 4.62 9.82 -16.56
N LYS A 142 5.93 10.03 -16.65
CA LYS A 142 6.60 10.57 -17.83
C LYS A 142 7.86 9.76 -18.13
N PRO A 143 7.91 9.02 -19.25
CA PRO A 143 9.11 8.33 -19.69
C PRO A 143 10.11 9.33 -20.28
N ALA A 144 11.39 9.16 -19.95
CA ALA A 144 12.47 10.05 -20.41
C ALA A 144 12.87 9.79 -21.88
N ALA A 145 12.63 8.57 -22.39
CA ALA A 145 13.05 8.14 -23.72
C ALA A 145 12.01 7.22 -24.38
N ALA A 146 12.13 7.05 -25.70
CA ALA A 146 11.37 6.05 -26.46
C ALA A 146 11.89 4.62 -26.19
N GLY A 147 11.10 3.61 -26.55
CA GLY A 147 11.37 2.19 -26.30
C GLY A 147 10.34 1.55 -25.39
N LYS A 148 10.77 0.66 -24.48
CA LYS A 148 9.88 0.02 -23.49
C LYS A 148 10.10 0.64 -22.11
N THR A 149 9.03 1.20 -21.53
CA THR A 149 9.02 1.75 -20.16
C THR A 149 8.30 0.80 -19.22
N LYS A 150 8.95 0.38 -18.12
CA LYS A 150 8.27 -0.41 -17.09
C LYS A 150 7.72 0.48 -15.98
N VAL A 151 6.41 0.43 -15.76
CA VAL A 151 5.77 0.96 -14.56
C VAL A 151 5.45 -0.22 -13.64
N ALA A 152 5.89 -0.14 -12.39
CA ALA A 152 5.66 -1.17 -11.38
C ALA A 152 5.37 -0.54 -10.01
N GLY A 153 4.77 -1.29 -9.09
CA GLY A 153 4.48 -0.81 -7.74
C GLY A 153 3.50 -1.69 -6.97
N THR A 154 3.16 -1.27 -5.76
CA THR A 154 2.19 -1.97 -4.89
C THR A 154 0.87 -1.23 -4.91
N TYR A 155 -0.21 -1.90 -5.35
CA TYR A 155 -1.56 -1.36 -5.24
C TYR A 155 -2.20 -1.84 -3.95
N LYS A 156 -2.58 -0.92 -3.07
CA LYS A 156 -3.20 -1.22 -1.79
C LYS A 156 -4.69 -0.90 -1.89
N MET A 157 -5.53 -1.92 -1.68
CA MET A 157 -6.97 -1.87 -1.92
C MET A 157 -7.73 -2.70 -0.88
N SER A 158 -9.05 -2.54 -0.85
CA SER A 158 -9.94 -3.39 -0.07
C SER A 158 -11.27 -3.60 -0.79
N VAL A 159 -11.88 -4.76 -0.59
CA VAL A 159 -13.26 -5.08 -1.00
C VAL A 159 -13.98 -5.71 0.19
N CYS A 160 -15.26 -5.44 0.37
CA CYS A 160 -16.04 -5.92 1.52
C CYS A 160 -17.27 -6.72 1.10
N SER A 161 -17.62 -7.77 1.83
CA SER A 161 -18.97 -8.33 1.85
C SER A 161 -19.84 -7.56 2.86
N ALA A 162 -20.99 -8.12 3.25
CA ALA A 162 -21.76 -7.61 4.38
C ALA A 162 -21.07 -7.83 5.75
N ASP A 163 -20.23 -8.87 5.86
CA ASP A 163 -19.69 -9.37 7.14
C ASP A 163 -18.22 -8.98 7.37
N GLN A 164 -17.43 -8.81 6.31
CA GLN A 164 -15.98 -8.64 6.39
C GLN A 164 -15.40 -7.85 5.23
N CYS A 165 -14.23 -7.24 5.46
CA CYS A 165 -13.44 -6.56 4.43
C CYS A 165 -12.12 -7.30 4.21
N GLN A 166 -11.89 -7.72 2.96
CA GLN A 166 -10.63 -8.21 2.46
C GLN A 166 -9.71 -7.02 2.16
N ILE A 167 -8.44 -7.07 2.56
CA ILE A 167 -7.44 -6.04 2.28
C ILE A 167 -6.30 -6.70 1.51
N GLU A 168 -5.90 -6.08 0.41
CA GLU A 168 -4.97 -6.66 -0.56
C GLU A 168 -3.88 -5.65 -0.93
N GLU A 169 -2.66 -6.15 -1.09
CA GLU A 169 -1.50 -5.35 -1.50
C GLU A 169 -0.75 -5.95 -2.73
N PRO A 170 -1.44 -6.26 -3.85
CA PRO A 170 -0.82 -6.82 -5.05
C PRO A 170 0.36 -5.99 -5.56
N SER A 171 1.45 -6.69 -5.87
CA SER A 171 2.54 -6.14 -6.68
C SER A 171 2.14 -6.20 -8.15
N LEU A 172 2.09 -5.03 -8.78
CA LEU A 172 1.65 -4.86 -10.17
C LEU A 172 2.80 -4.33 -11.03
N GLU A 173 2.80 -4.70 -12.30
CA GLU A 173 3.69 -4.12 -13.31
C GLU A 173 3.07 -4.19 -14.71
N LEU A 174 3.36 -3.18 -15.52
CA LEU A 174 3.05 -3.13 -16.95
C LEU A 174 4.27 -2.55 -17.70
N VAL A 175 4.67 -3.20 -18.79
CA VAL A 175 5.69 -2.69 -19.72
C VAL A 175 4.98 -2.00 -20.87
N ILE A 176 5.19 -0.70 -21.03
CA ILE A 176 4.42 0.18 -21.90
C ILE A 176 5.33 0.66 -23.05
N PRO A 177 4.91 0.57 -24.33
CA PRO A 177 5.66 1.16 -25.44
C PRO A 177 5.64 2.69 -25.36
N ALA A 178 6.79 3.32 -25.61
CA ALA A 178 6.97 4.76 -25.69
C ALA A 178 7.61 5.16 -27.03
N SER A 179 7.07 6.20 -27.66
CA SER A 179 7.45 6.74 -28.97
C SER A 179 8.19 8.08 -28.90
#